data_AF-A0A1G3XQJ6-F1
#
_entry.id   AF-A0A1G3XQJ6-F1
#
_cell.length_a   1.000
_cell.length_b   1.000
_cell.length_c   1.000
_cell.angle_alpha   90.00
_cell.angle_beta   90.00
_cell.angle_gamma   90.00
#
_symmetry.space_group_name_H-M   'P 1'
#
loop_
_entity.id
_entity.type
_entity.pdbx_description
1 polymer ?
#
loop_
_entity_poly.entity_id
_entity_poly.type
_entity_poly.pdbx_seq_one_letter_code
_entity_poly.pdbx_strand_id
1 'polypeptide(L)'
;MIGVALSFYESTALLVAEATGIVILASALYYSVIGSRLISHLNLRGLWLPSDVVKEWFLYISIFAAVIGIASGVLSVVLPYFSSALSVPVTVSTIYASISILSALFAFTVLTPEKTTIIGLVYAFAFVTRRFSEDKEFYIEDIDFEKIVTNTTNTEFDVREALESLVKQGFAVKQSPTPMGRVRFKINIYGAKYLEVCWTETLIRISRQKDRLEKTLAYVEHRLKSLDASGSRIISKAFEEIEMQEKALKRLREDYGMAIGDAWYQKTILRIDWLEAGFREAEAHYQKKEAQSKPASKPSPSSGYKQQ
;
A
#
# COMPACT_ATOMS: atom_id res chain seq x y z
N MET A 1 -0.70 -23.54 -51.28
CA MET A 1 -0.22 -24.13 -50.01
C MET A 1 0.62 -23.18 -49.15
N ILE A 2 1.33 -22.19 -49.71
CA ILE A 2 2.18 -21.26 -48.92
C ILE A 2 1.36 -20.24 -48.09
N GLY A 3 0.19 -19.82 -48.57
CA GLY A 3 -0.70 -18.90 -47.82
C GLY A 3 -1.28 -19.48 -46.53
N VAL A 4 -1.38 -20.82 -46.42
CA VAL A 4 -1.83 -21.50 -45.19
C VAL A 4 -0.69 -21.54 -44.16
N ALA A 5 0.56 -21.67 -44.58
CA ALA A 5 1.72 -21.66 -43.67
C ALA A 5 1.97 -20.26 -43.06
N LEU A 6 1.62 -19.18 -43.74
CA LEU A 6 1.76 -17.81 -43.24
C LEU A 6 0.65 -17.41 -42.24
N SER A 7 -0.58 -17.87 -42.44
CA SER A 7 -1.63 -17.71 -41.42
C SER A 7 -1.30 -18.48 -40.13
N PHE A 8 -0.53 -19.58 -40.24
CA PHE A 8 0.04 -20.24 -39.06
C PHE A 8 1.04 -19.36 -38.32
N TYR A 9 1.86 -18.54 -38.98
CA TYR A 9 2.79 -17.62 -38.32
C TYR A 9 2.09 -16.46 -37.62
N GLU A 10 1.05 -15.88 -38.23
CA GLU A 10 0.23 -14.86 -37.58
C GLU A 10 -0.53 -15.45 -36.38
N SER A 11 -1.15 -16.62 -36.57
CA SER A 11 -1.89 -17.30 -35.50
C SER A 11 -0.99 -17.79 -34.37
N THR A 12 0.23 -18.27 -34.67
CA THR A 12 1.22 -18.65 -33.64
C THR A 12 1.84 -17.44 -32.97
N ALA A 13 2.11 -16.35 -33.69
CA ALA A 13 2.57 -15.10 -33.10
C ALA A 13 1.51 -14.49 -32.17
N LEU A 14 0.22 -14.54 -32.57
CA LEU A 14 -0.91 -14.16 -31.72
C LEU A 14 -1.03 -15.07 -30.49
N LEU A 15 -0.94 -16.39 -30.65
CA LEU A 15 -0.97 -17.34 -29.53
C LEU A 15 0.18 -17.12 -28.56
N VAL A 16 1.39 -16.86 -29.04
CA VAL A 16 2.56 -16.57 -28.20
C VAL A 16 2.39 -15.23 -27.49
N ALA A 17 1.86 -14.21 -28.16
CA ALA A 17 1.64 -12.91 -27.56
C ALA A 17 0.48 -12.91 -26.56
N GLU A 18 -0.60 -13.65 -26.83
CA GLU A 18 -1.68 -13.92 -25.87
C GLU A 18 -1.16 -14.74 -24.68
N ALA A 19 -0.39 -15.80 -24.91
CA ALA A 19 0.22 -16.57 -23.82
C ALA A 19 1.15 -15.70 -22.97
N THR A 20 1.96 -14.84 -23.59
CA THR A 20 2.85 -13.90 -22.89
C THR A 20 2.04 -12.84 -22.13
N GLY A 21 0.98 -12.31 -22.73
CA GLY A 21 0.05 -11.38 -22.10
C GLY A 21 -0.69 -12.02 -20.92
N ILE A 22 -1.12 -13.28 -21.04
CA ILE A 22 -1.74 -14.06 -19.97
C ILE A 22 -0.74 -14.37 -18.87
N VAL A 23 0.52 -14.69 -19.19
CA VAL A 23 1.57 -14.91 -18.20
C VAL A 23 1.90 -13.61 -17.46
N ILE A 24 1.97 -12.49 -18.16
CA ILE A 24 2.18 -11.16 -17.55
C ILE A 24 0.97 -10.77 -16.70
N LEU A 25 -0.25 -10.98 -17.20
CA LEU A 25 -1.49 -10.70 -16.47
C LEU A 25 -1.61 -11.61 -15.24
N ALA A 26 -1.29 -12.90 -15.35
CA ALA A 26 -1.31 -13.87 -14.26
C ALA A 26 -0.21 -13.55 -13.22
N SER A 27 0.97 -13.13 -13.66
CA SER A 27 2.05 -12.67 -12.78
C SER A 27 1.66 -11.36 -12.08
N ALA A 28 1.04 -10.43 -12.80
CA ALA A 28 0.58 -9.17 -12.26
C ALA A 28 -0.62 -9.34 -11.32
N LEU A 29 -1.55 -10.24 -11.62
CA LEU A 29 -2.64 -10.64 -10.73
C LEU A 29 -2.09 -11.38 -9.51
N TYR A 30 -1.09 -12.26 -9.69
CA TYR A 30 -0.39 -12.90 -8.58
C TYR A 30 0.21 -11.84 -7.65
N TYR A 31 1.00 -10.90 -8.16
CA TYR A 31 1.61 -9.84 -7.35
C TYR A 31 0.60 -8.82 -6.79
N SER A 32 -0.45 -8.46 -7.51
CA SER A 32 -1.45 -7.50 -7.01
C SER A 32 -2.41 -8.14 -6.00
N VAL A 33 -2.79 -9.41 -6.18
CA VAL A 33 -3.64 -10.15 -5.23
C VAL A 33 -2.85 -10.52 -3.98
N ILE A 34 -1.56 -10.87 -4.11
CA ILE A 34 -0.68 -11.15 -2.97
C ILE A 34 -0.33 -9.86 -2.24
N GLY A 35 0.00 -8.79 -2.96
CA GLY A 35 0.29 -7.47 -2.39
C GLY A 35 -0.92 -6.75 -1.80
N SER A 36 -2.15 -7.08 -2.23
CA SER A 36 -3.38 -6.50 -1.68
C SER A 36 -4.10 -7.38 -0.65
N ARG A 37 -3.82 -8.70 -0.57
CA ARG A 37 -4.60 -9.63 0.27
C ARG A 37 -3.87 -10.72 1.04
N LEU A 38 -2.54 -10.85 1.05
CA LEU A 38 -1.88 -11.92 1.84
C LEU A 38 -1.34 -11.47 3.20
N ILE A 39 -2.30 -11.04 4.02
CA ILE A 39 -2.38 -11.45 5.43
C ILE A 39 -2.61 -12.98 5.45
N SER A 40 -1.73 -13.70 6.15
CA SER A 40 -1.97 -14.97 6.88
C SER A 40 -1.72 -16.37 6.29
N HIS A 41 -1.95 -16.74 5.03
CA HIS A 41 -1.88 -18.19 4.68
C HIS A 41 -1.40 -18.52 3.26
N LEU A 42 -0.13 -18.94 3.12
CA LEU A 42 0.30 -20.18 2.42
C LEU A 42 1.82 -20.18 2.15
N ASN A 43 2.39 -21.38 2.28
CA ASN A 43 3.80 -21.80 2.14
C ASN A 43 4.42 -21.55 0.74
N LEU A 44 4.31 -20.35 0.18
CA LEU A 44 4.98 -19.99 -1.08
C LEU A 44 6.33 -19.28 -0.88
N ARG A 45 6.90 -19.30 0.33
CA ARG A 45 8.20 -18.70 0.70
C ARG A 45 9.43 -19.14 -0.13
N GLY A 46 9.26 -20.06 -1.08
CA GLY A 46 10.37 -20.64 -1.86
C GLY A 46 10.85 -19.81 -3.07
N LEU A 47 10.11 -18.81 -3.53
CA LEU A 47 10.46 -18.09 -4.77
C LEU A 47 10.04 -16.62 -4.73
N TRP A 48 10.64 -15.82 -3.84
CA TRP A 48 10.29 -14.40 -3.71
C TRP A 48 11.45 -13.52 -4.16
N LEU A 49 11.25 -12.89 -5.32
CA LEU A 49 12.17 -11.93 -5.93
C LEU A 49 11.94 -10.52 -5.32
N PRO A 50 13.00 -9.72 -5.11
CA PRO A 50 12.89 -8.35 -4.59
C PRO A 50 11.92 -7.45 -5.36
N SER A 51 11.23 -6.55 -4.66
CA SER A 51 10.27 -5.63 -5.28
C SER A 51 10.92 -4.69 -6.30
N ASP A 52 12.15 -4.22 -6.02
CA ASP A 52 12.95 -3.44 -6.97
C ASP A 52 13.36 -4.27 -8.19
N VAL A 53 13.70 -5.56 -7.99
CA VAL A 53 14.04 -6.48 -9.09
C VAL A 53 12.81 -6.73 -9.95
N VAL A 54 11.63 -6.90 -9.35
CA VAL A 54 10.38 -7.07 -10.09
C VAL A 54 10.02 -5.80 -10.86
N LYS A 55 10.20 -4.61 -10.28
CA LYS A 55 10.05 -3.32 -10.98
C LYS A 55 11.00 -3.20 -12.16
N GLU A 56 12.29 -3.50 -11.94
CA GLU A 56 13.29 -3.49 -13.00
C GLU A 56 12.92 -4.48 -14.10
N TRP A 57 12.45 -5.68 -13.77
CA TRP A 57 12.04 -6.69 -14.76
C TRP A 57 10.83 -6.22 -15.56
N PHE A 58 9.80 -5.64 -14.92
CA PHE A 58 8.66 -5.07 -15.64
C PHE A 58 9.07 -3.88 -16.51
N LEU A 59 10.03 -3.08 -16.07
CA LEU A 59 10.57 -1.97 -16.85
C LEU A 59 11.41 -2.46 -18.04
N TYR A 60 12.20 -3.52 -17.85
CA TYR A 60 12.93 -4.20 -18.92
C TYR A 60 11.99 -4.85 -19.94
N ILE A 61 10.94 -5.55 -19.49
CA ILE A 61 9.91 -6.12 -20.35
C ILE A 61 9.19 -5.00 -21.12
N SER A 62 8.89 -3.88 -20.45
CA SER A 62 8.28 -2.73 -21.10
C SER A 62 9.15 -2.18 -22.24
N ILE A 63 10.44 -1.98 -22.00
CA ILE A 63 11.39 -1.47 -22.99
C ILE A 63 11.55 -2.49 -24.13
N PHE A 64 11.73 -3.77 -23.82
CA PHE A 64 11.96 -4.79 -24.82
C PHE A 64 10.74 -5.01 -25.72
N ALA A 65 9.54 -5.04 -25.13
CA ALA A 65 8.29 -5.09 -25.86
C ALA A 65 8.07 -3.84 -26.72
N ALA A 66 8.45 -2.65 -26.24
CA ALA A 66 8.40 -1.43 -27.05
C ALA A 66 9.30 -1.53 -28.30
N VAL A 67 10.53 -2.02 -28.14
CA VAL A 67 11.48 -2.19 -29.24
C VAL A 67 10.95 -3.18 -30.29
N ILE A 68 10.40 -4.32 -29.85
CA ILE A 68 9.78 -5.29 -30.76
C ILE A 68 8.55 -4.70 -31.45
N GLY A 69 7.72 -3.96 -30.72
CA GLY A 69 6.55 -3.30 -31.28
C GLY A 69 6.92 -2.29 -32.37
N ILE A 70 7.96 -1.48 -32.14
CA ILE A 70 8.45 -0.50 -33.12
C ILE A 70 9.08 -1.19 -34.33
N ALA A 71 9.94 -2.19 -34.10
CA ALA A 71 10.62 -2.90 -35.18
C ALA A 71 9.62 -3.66 -36.08
N SER A 72 8.62 -4.33 -35.49
CA SER A 72 7.56 -5.01 -36.23
C SER A 72 6.65 -4.03 -36.98
N GLY A 73 6.37 -2.85 -36.40
CA GLY A 73 5.65 -1.77 -37.09
C GLY A 73 6.41 -1.25 -38.31
N VAL A 74 7.70 -0.96 -38.18
CA VAL A 74 8.54 -0.53 -39.31
C VAL A 74 8.62 -1.63 -40.38
N LEU A 75 8.84 -2.89 -39.99
CA LEU A 75 8.86 -4.01 -40.92
C LEU A 75 7.53 -4.18 -41.65
N SER A 76 6.38 -3.98 -40.97
CA SER A 76 5.05 -4.10 -41.59
C SER A 76 4.81 -3.08 -42.71
N VAL A 77 5.43 -1.90 -42.61
CA VAL A 77 5.35 -0.85 -43.63
C VAL A 77 6.37 -1.07 -44.74
N VAL A 78 7.59 -1.51 -44.39
CA VAL A 78 8.73 -1.56 -45.32
C VAL A 78 8.74 -2.86 -46.15
N LEU A 79 8.47 -4.02 -45.55
CA LEU A 79 8.54 -5.32 -46.23
C LEU A 79 7.65 -5.45 -47.48
N PRO A 80 6.42 -4.92 -47.51
CA PRO A 80 5.57 -4.98 -48.70
C PRO A 80 6.20 -4.35 -49.95
N TYR A 81 7.14 -3.42 -49.79
CA TYR A 81 7.88 -2.80 -50.91
C TYR A 81 9.01 -3.67 -51.46
N PHE A 82 9.50 -4.65 -50.69
CA PHE A 82 10.66 -5.48 -51.06
C PHE A 82 10.29 -6.94 -51.35
N SER A 83 9.22 -7.46 -50.73
CA SER A 83 8.72 -8.80 -51.02
C SER A 83 7.21 -8.88 -50.79
N SER A 84 6.48 -9.37 -51.78
CA SER A 84 5.04 -9.59 -51.71
C SER A 84 4.63 -10.88 -50.98
N ALA A 85 5.61 -11.75 -50.67
CA ALA A 85 5.39 -13.02 -49.96
C ALA A 85 5.62 -12.93 -48.44
N LEU A 86 6.28 -11.88 -47.95
CA LEU A 86 6.59 -11.68 -46.54
C LEU A 86 5.90 -10.41 -46.06
N SER A 87 4.87 -10.56 -45.22
CA SER A 87 4.22 -9.43 -44.54
C SER A 87 4.26 -9.68 -43.03
N VAL A 88 4.67 -8.66 -42.28
CA VAL A 88 4.51 -8.65 -40.82
C VAL A 88 3.17 -7.97 -40.53
N PRO A 89 2.22 -8.67 -39.89
CA PRO A 89 0.93 -8.08 -39.55
C PRO A 89 1.07 -6.90 -38.59
N VAL A 90 0.35 -5.81 -38.84
CA VAL A 90 0.33 -4.61 -37.97
C VAL A 90 -0.17 -4.95 -36.56
N THR A 91 -0.99 -5.98 -36.43
CA THR A 91 -1.50 -6.53 -35.16
C THR A 91 -0.38 -6.91 -34.19
N VAL A 92 0.76 -7.39 -34.70
CA VAL A 92 1.93 -7.73 -33.87
C VAL A 92 2.48 -6.48 -33.17
N SER A 93 2.59 -5.36 -33.88
CA SER A 93 3.08 -4.09 -33.31
C SER A 93 2.17 -3.60 -32.18
N THR A 94 0.86 -3.65 -32.40
CA THR A 94 -0.15 -3.21 -31.43
C THR A 94 -0.13 -4.05 -30.15
N ILE A 95 0.06 -5.37 -30.25
CA ILE A 95 0.09 -6.25 -29.08
C ILE A 95 1.33 -5.98 -28.22
N TYR A 96 2.51 -5.89 -28.84
CA TYR A 96 3.74 -5.58 -28.09
C TYR A 96 3.74 -4.17 -27.50
N ALA A 97 3.13 -3.19 -28.18
CA ALA A 97 2.91 -1.86 -27.60
C ALA A 97 1.98 -1.92 -26.37
N SER A 98 0.93 -2.74 -26.41
CA SER A 98 0.00 -2.92 -25.28
C SER A 98 0.68 -3.60 -24.09
N ILE A 99 1.49 -4.64 -24.34
CA ILE A 99 2.32 -5.32 -23.33
C ILE A 99 3.31 -4.33 -22.71
N SER A 100 3.92 -3.45 -23.53
CA SER A 100 4.85 -2.44 -23.07
C SER A 100 4.20 -1.44 -22.12
N ILE A 101 3.04 -0.88 -22.49
CA ILE A 101 2.29 0.08 -21.69
C ILE A 101 1.82 -0.58 -20.38
N LEU A 102 1.28 -1.79 -20.47
CA LEU A 102 0.81 -2.54 -19.31
C LEU A 102 1.96 -2.80 -18.32
N SER A 103 3.11 -3.23 -18.82
CA SER A 103 4.31 -3.49 -17.99
C SER A 103 4.86 -2.21 -17.36
N ALA A 104 4.83 -1.07 -18.08
CA ALA A 104 5.19 0.22 -17.52
C ALA A 104 4.25 0.64 -16.39
N LEU A 105 2.93 0.56 -16.62
CA LEU A 105 1.91 0.84 -15.59
C LEU A 105 2.11 -0.04 -14.35
N PHE A 106 2.51 -1.31 -14.53
CA PHE A 106 2.84 -2.19 -13.40
C PHE A 106 4.10 -1.77 -12.66
N ALA A 107 5.19 -1.40 -13.36
CA ALA A 107 6.38 -0.86 -12.71
C ALA A 107 6.08 0.38 -11.84
N PHE A 108 5.12 1.21 -12.25
CA PHE A 108 4.69 2.41 -11.52
C PHE A 108 3.63 2.16 -10.44
N THR A 109 2.93 1.02 -10.44
CA THR A 109 1.85 0.71 -9.47
C THR A 109 2.27 -0.26 -8.37
N VAL A 110 3.42 -0.92 -8.49
CA VAL A 110 4.01 -1.66 -7.37
C VAL A 110 4.36 -0.66 -6.27
N LEU A 111 3.56 -0.68 -5.19
CA LEU A 111 3.80 0.09 -3.97
C LEU A 111 5.11 -0.41 -3.35
N THR A 112 6.17 0.38 -3.49
CA THR A 112 7.39 0.20 -2.70
C THR A 112 7.20 0.96 -1.40
N PRO A 113 7.39 0.33 -0.24
CA PRO A 113 7.40 1.07 1.02
C PRO A 113 8.47 2.15 0.96
N GLU A 114 8.20 3.29 1.60
CA GLU A 114 9.13 4.42 1.55
C GLU A 114 10.41 4.04 2.31
N LYS A 115 11.51 3.86 1.58
CA LYS A 115 12.79 3.40 2.14
C LYS A 115 13.23 4.25 3.33
N THR A 116 12.96 5.56 3.30
CA THR A 116 13.22 6.52 4.39
C THR A 116 12.48 6.13 5.68
N THR A 117 11.23 5.70 5.59
CA THR A 117 10.43 5.22 6.72
C THR A 117 11.01 3.95 7.30
N ILE A 118 11.37 2.95 6.48
CA ILE A 118 11.99 1.70 6.96
C ILE A 118 13.34 1.97 7.61
N ILE A 119 14.16 2.84 7.02
CA ILE A 119 15.43 3.31 7.57
C ILE A 119 15.20 3.99 8.93
N GLY A 120 14.16 4.82 9.05
CA GLY A 120 13.74 5.41 10.32
C GLY A 120 13.32 4.35 11.36
N LEU A 121 12.57 3.33 10.95
CA LEU A 121 12.14 2.22 11.82
C LEU A 121 13.32 1.38 12.32
N VAL A 122 14.30 1.12 11.44
CA VAL A 122 15.55 0.45 11.79
C VAL A 122 16.27 1.22 12.90
N TYR A 123 16.39 2.54 12.76
CA TYR A 123 16.99 3.39 13.79
C TYR A 123 16.18 3.39 15.08
N ALA A 124 14.85 3.50 14.98
CA ALA A 124 13.96 3.46 16.13
C ALA A 124 14.10 2.14 16.89
N PHE A 125 14.17 1.00 16.20
CA PHE A 125 14.38 -0.31 16.81
C PHE A 125 15.69 -0.34 17.55
N ALA A 126 16.78 0.09 16.91
CA ALA A 126 18.09 0.16 17.53
C ALA A 126 18.05 1.00 18.80
N PHE A 127 17.54 2.22 18.73
CA PHE A 127 17.59 3.17 19.84
C PHE A 127 16.63 2.83 20.99
N VAL A 128 15.41 2.40 20.68
CA VAL A 128 14.35 2.13 21.68
C VAL A 128 14.58 0.78 22.37
N THR A 129 15.07 -0.23 21.65
CA THR A 129 15.19 -1.60 22.20
C THR A 129 16.61 -2.01 22.57
N ARG A 130 17.64 -1.44 21.92
CA ARG A 130 19.05 -1.78 22.15
C ARG A 130 19.83 -0.51 22.47
N ARG A 131 19.79 -0.06 23.73
CA ARG A 131 20.57 1.10 24.23
C ARG A 131 21.94 1.12 23.56
N PHE A 132 22.19 2.15 22.77
CA PHE A 132 23.39 2.27 21.95
C PHE A 132 24.61 2.23 22.88
N SER A 133 25.52 1.29 22.67
CA SER A 133 26.81 1.26 23.37
C SER A 133 27.69 2.35 22.78
N GLU A 134 28.27 3.20 23.64
CA GLU A 134 29.13 4.32 23.25
C GLU A 134 30.34 3.87 22.39
N ASP A 135 30.68 2.57 22.42
CA ASP A 135 31.69 1.94 21.56
C ASP A 135 31.11 1.44 20.21
N LYS A 136 30.78 2.42 19.36
CA LYS A 136 31.13 2.55 17.92
C LYS A 136 30.67 1.56 16.84
N GLU A 137 29.93 0.49 17.10
CA GLU A 137 29.51 -0.40 16.00
C GLU A 137 28.05 -0.84 16.09
N PHE A 138 27.24 -0.43 15.09
CA PHE A 138 25.82 -0.72 15.03
C PHE A 138 25.55 -1.95 14.14
N TYR A 139 24.94 -2.97 14.73
CA TYR A 139 24.67 -4.24 14.07
C TYR A 139 23.18 -4.56 14.04
N ILE A 140 22.72 -5.01 12.88
CA ILE A 140 21.36 -5.53 12.69
C ILE A 140 21.47 -6.92 12.10
N GLU A 141 20.78 -7.86 12.73
CA GLU A 141 20.73 -9.26 12.29
C GLU A 141 19.36 -9.59 11.72
N ASP A 142 19.30 -10.66 10.92
CA ASP A 142 18.04 -11.20 10.39
C ASP A 142 16.97 -11.46 11.47
N ILE A 143 17.36 -11.93 12.67
CA ILE A 143 16.45 -12.12 13.82
C ILE A 143 15.77 -10.84 14.32
N ASP A 144 16.29 -9.67 13.94
CA ASP A 144 15.76 -8.38 14.35
C ASP A 144 14.72 -7.84 13.36
N PHE A 145 14.64 -8.40 12.15
CA PHE A 145 13.81 -7.85 11.08
C PHE A 145 12.32 -7.90 11.43
N GLU A 146 11.85 -9.01 11.97
CA GLU A 146 10.45 -9.17 12.40
C GLU A 146 10.07 -8.12 13.45
N LYS A 147 11.00 -7.80 14.37
CA LYS A 147 10.77 -6.81 15.42
C LYS A 147 10.73 -5.39 14.89
N ILE A 148 11.55 -5.08 13.89
CA ILE A 148 11.59 -3.76 13.23
C ILE A 148 10.25 -3.46 12.54
N VAL A 149 9.64 -4.47 11.90
CA VAL A 149 8.38 -4.31 11.15
C VAL A 149 7.13 -4.66 11.94
N THR A 150 7.25 -4.98 13.23
CA THR A 150 6.10 -5.37 14.05
C THR A 150 5.05 -4.26 14.06
N ASN A 151 3.78 -4.64 13.83
CA ASN A 151 2.64 -3.74 13.67
C ASN A 151 2.75 -2.78 12.47
N THR A 152 3.59 -3.08 11.47
CA THR A 152 3.65 -2.33 10.22
C THR A 152 3.16 -3.17 9.03
N THR A 153 2.89 -2.52 7.90
CA THR A 153 2.65 -3.17 6.60
C THR A 153 3.94 -3.64 5.94
N ASN A 154 5.10 -3.22 6.45
CA ASN A 154 6.39 -3.63 5.93
C ASN A 154 6.71 -5.08 6.30
N THR A 155 7.54 -5.72 5.50
CA THR A 155 8.01 -7.09 5.67
C THR A 155 9.48 -7.14 6.05
N GLU A 156 9.95 -8.28 6.56
CA GLU A 156 11.38 -8.53 6.78
C GLU A 156 12.21 -8.34 5.50
N PHE A 157 11.59 -8.57 4.35
CA PHE A 157 12.21 -8.37 3.04
C PHE A 157 12.49 -6.88 2.80
N ASP A 158 11.55 -6.00 3.13
CA ASP A 158 11.71 -4.56 2.93
C ASP A 158 12.80 -3.98 3.84
N VAL A 159 12.94 -4.51 5.07
CA VAL A 159 14.06 -4.19 5.96
C VAL A 159 15.38 -4.64 5.34
N ARG A 160 15.44 -5.86 4.81
CA ARG A 160 16.65 -6.35 4.13
C ARG A 160 17.01 -5.47 2.93
N GLU A 161 16.05 -5.11 2.10
CA GLU A 161 16.26 -4.26 0.91
C GLU A 161 16.73 -2.86 1.31
N ALA A 162 16.16 -2.28 2.37
CA ALA A 162 16.61 -1.01 2.93
C ALA A 162 18.06 -1.10 3.45
N LEU A 163 18.43 -2.18 4.15
CA LEU A 163 19.80 -2.40 4.62
C LEU A 163 20.78 -2.67 3.48
N GLU A 164 20.37 -3.40 2.45
CA GLU A 164 21.18 -3.60 1.24
C GLU A 164 21.36 -2.28 0.46
N SER A 165 20.37 -1.39 0.47
CA SER A 165 20.51 -0.03 -0.05
C SER A 165 21.56 0.77 0.73
N LEU A 166 21.60 0.68 2.07
CA LEU A 166 22.66 1.31 2.87
C LEU A 166 24.04 0.73 2.54
N VAL A 167 24.13 -0.57 2.25
CA VAL A 167 25.39 -1.19 1.82
C VAL A 167 25.85 -0.62 0.48
N LYS A 168 24.95 -0.53 -0.52
CA LYS A 168 25.26 0.05 -1.83
C LYS A 168 25.74 1.51 -1.73
N GLN A 169 25.21 2.26 -0.77
CA GLN A 169 25.58 3.66 -0.53
C GLN A 169 26.86 3.83 0.32
N GLY A 170 27.48 2.73 0.77
CA GLY A 170 28.67 2.76 1.62
C GLY A 170 28.41 3.14 3.08
N PHE A 171 27.15 3.12 3.52
CA PHE A 171 26.73 3.38 4.90
C PHE A 171 26.71 2.12 5.77
N ALA A 172 26.77 0.95 5.15
CA ALA A 172 26.78 -0.33 5.84
C ALA A 172 27.70 -1.32 5.14
N VAL A 173 28.07 -2.38 5.86
CA VAL A 173 28.79 -3.53 5.34
C VAL A 173 27.99 -4.78 5.68
N LYS A 174 27.62 -5.55 4.66
CA LYS A 174 27.00 -6.87 4.83
C LYS A 174 28.09 -7.86 5.24
N GLN A 175 27.98 -8.39 6.45
CA GLN A 175 28.81 -9.46 6.97
C GLN A 175 28.04 -10.77 6.78
N SER A 176 28.36 -11.48 5.69
CA SER A 176 27.76 -12.76 5.35
C SER A 176 28.81 -13.75 4.84
N PRO A 177 28.80 -15.01 5.31
CA PRO A 177 28.04 -15.52 6.45
C PRO A 177 28.75 -15.24 7.79
N THR A 178 28.00 -14.93 8.84
CA THR A 178 28.52 -15.03 10.23
C THR A 178 28.81 -16.50 10.58
N PRO A 179 29.58 -16.80 11.65
CA PRO A 179 29.83 -18.19 12.08
C PRO A 179 28.56 -19.01 12.34
N MET A 180 27.43 -18.34 12.56
CA MET A 180 26.12 -18.98 12.78
C MET A 180 25.26 -19.07 11.51
N GLY A 181 25.82 -18.80 10.32
CA GLY A 181 25.09 -18.84 9.05
C GLY A 181 24.10 -17.69 8.84
N ARG A 182 24.13 -16.66 9.69
CA ARG A 182 23.20 -15.52 9.66
C ARG A 182 23.73 -14.35 8.86
N VAL A 183 22.82 -13.54 8.34
CA VAL A 183 23.14 -12.28 7.68
C VAL A 183 23.17 -11.17 8.73
N ARG A 184 24.33 -10.51 8.84
CA ARG A 184 24.51 -9.36 9.74
C ARG A 184 24.88 -8.13 8.91
N PHE A 185 24.27 -7.00 9.21
CA PHE A 185 24.61 -5.71 8.63
C PHE A 185 25.33 -4.88 9.68
N LYS A 186 26.60 -4.54 9.42
CA LYS A 186 27.37 -3.60 10.23
C LYS A 186 27.19 -2.21 9.65
N ILE A 187 26.46 -1.36 10.33
CA ILE A 187 26.26 0.04 9.97
C ILE A 187 27.45 0.85 10.51
N ASN A 188 28.05 1.67 9.65
CA ASN A 188 29.15 2.54 10.05
C ASN A 188 28.64 3.86 10.66
N ILE A 189 29.54 4.71 11.14
CA ILE A 189 29.17 5.97 11.80
C ILE A 189 28.39 6.93 10.89
N TYR A 190 28.70 6.92 9.59
CA TYR A 190 28.00 7.75 8.61
C TYR A 190 26.60 7.21 8.31
N GLY A 191 26.45 5.89 8.26
CA GLY A 191 25.16 5.23 8.17
C GLY A 191 24.30 5.46 9.39
N ALA A 192 24.87 5.46 10.59
CA ALA A 192 24.14 5.80 11.81
C ALA A 192 23.61 7.24 11.76
N LYS A 193 24.43 8.21 11.34
CA LYS A 193 23.98 9.61 11.14
C LYS A 193 22.91 9.73 10.06
N TYR A 194 23.04 8.98 8.96
CA TYR A 194 22.04 8.97 7.90
C TYR A 194 20.70 8.40 8.39
N LEU A 195 20.73 7.26 9.09
CA LEU A 195 19.58 6.66 9.73
C LEU A 195 18.92 7.62 10.74
N GLU A 196 19.71 8.37 11.51
CA GLU A 196 19.23 9.40 12.44
C GLU A 196 18.51 10.55 11.73
N VAL A 197 19.02 11.00 10.57
CA VAL A 197 18.35 12.02 9.75
C VAL A 197 17.02 11.50 9.22
N CYS A 198 16.99 10.28 8.66
CA CYS A 198 15.75 9.67 8.19
C CYS A 198 14.76 9.40 9.32
N TRP A 199 15.26 9.06 10.51
CA TRP A 199 14.45 8.95 11.71
C TRP A 199 13.83 10.29 12.11
N THR A 200 14.63 11.36 12.11
CA THR A 200 14.16 12.72 12.42
C THR A 200 13.09 13.16 11.42
N GLU A 201 13.29 12.89 10.14
CA GLU A 201 12.29 13.15 9.10
C GLU A 201 11.00 12.35 9.35
N THR A 202 11.13 11.08 9.68
CA THR A 202 10.01 10.19 10.03
C THR A 202 9.24 10.73 11.24
N LEU A 203 9.94 11.17 12.29
CA LEU A 203 9.34 11.79 13.46
C LEU A 203 8.59 13.08 13.12
N ILE A 204 9.13 13.93 12.24
CA ILE A 204 8.47 15.16 11.80
C ILE A 204 7.17 14.82 11.06
N ARG A 205 7.18 13.81 10.17
CA ARG A 205 6.00 13.35 9.44
C ARG A 205 4.93 12.82 10.40
N ILE A 206 5.33 11.95 11.33
CA ILE A 206 4.47 11.42 12.40
C ILE A 206 3.88 12.60 13.20
N SER A 207 4.70 13.54 13.66
CA SER A 207 4.24 14.69 14.45
C SER A 207 3.18 15.50 13.72
N ARG A 208 3.38 15.80 12.44
CA ARG A 208 2.40 16.53 11.62
C ARG A 208 1.08 15.78 11.49
N GLN A 209 1.12 14.46 11.38
CA GLN A 209 -0.08 13.62 11.32
C GLN A 209 -0.78 13.53 12.67
N LYS A 210 -0.03 13.39 13.77
CA LYS A 210 -0.54 13.47 15.14
C LYS A 210 -1.26 14.79 15.40
N ASP A 211 -0.64 15.92 15.06
CA ASP A 211 -1.24 17.25 15.23
C ASP A 211 -2.57 17.40 14.47
N ARG A 212 -2.66 16.83 13.25
CA ARG A 212 -3.89 16.86 12.46
C ARG A 212 -5.00 16.03 13.09
N LEU A 213 -4.66 14.83 13.57
CA LEU A 213 -5.59 13.95 14.30
C LEU A 213 -6.06 14.65 15.58
N GLU A 214 -5.15 15.21 16.37
CA GLU A 214 -5.45 15.88 17.63
C GLU A 214 -6.36 17.10 17.44
N LYS A 215 -6.10 17.93 16.42
CA LYS A 215 -6.95 19.07 16.06
C LYS A 215 -8.36 18.64 15.67
N THR A 216 -8.46 17.58 14.87
CA THR A 216 -9.76 17.07 14.40
C THR A 216 -10.56 16.47 15.55
N LEU A 217 -9.92 15.63 16.38
CA LEU A 217 -10.56 15.05 17.56
C LEU A 217 -10.97 16.11 18.58
N ALA A 218 -10.14 17.15 18.80
CA ALA A 218 -10.51 18.27 19.67
C ALA A 218 -11.71 19.05 19.13
N TYR A 219 -11.81 19.21 17.82
CA TYR A 219 -12.95 19.86 17.19
C TYR A 219 -14.24 19.03 17.30
N VAL A 220 -14.16 17.72 17.08
CA VAL A 220 -15.27 16.78 17.29
C VAL A 220 -15.71 16.76 18.75
N GLU A 221 -14.76 16.78 19.68
CA GLU A 221 -15.03 16.87 21.13
C GLU A 221 -15.73 18.17 21.50
N HIS A 222 -15.30 19.30 20.94
CA HIS A 222 -15.98 20.58 21.16
C HIS A 222 -17.43 20.51 20.67
N ARG A 223 -17.68 19.92 19.49
CA ARG A 223 -19.05 19.73 18.98
C ARG A 223 -19.91 18.92 19.95
N LEU A 224 -19.37 17.82 20.51
CA LEU A 224 -20.05 16.99 21.49
C LEU A 224 -20.41 17.75 22.78
N LYS A 225 -19.53 18.64 23.25
CA LYS A 225 -19.78 19.47 24.45
C LYS A 225 -20.78 20.59 24.21
N SER A 226 -20.84 21.13 22.99
CA SER A 226 -21.77 22.20 22.60
C SER A 226 -23.15 21.69 22.14
N LEU A 227 -23.45 20.41 22.39
CA LEU A 227 -24.53 19.68 21.75
C LEU A 227 -25.86 19.88 22.50
N ASP A 228 -26.33 21.13 22.59
CA ASP A 228 -27.52 21.45 23.39
C ASP A 228 -28.86 21.15 22.67
N ALA A 229 -28.87 21.06 21.34
CA ALA A 229 -30.04 20.64 20.54
C ALA A 229 -29.70 20.50 19.04
N SER A 230 -28.50 20.03 18.68
CA SER A 230 -28.09 20.01 17.28
C SER A 230 -28.76 18.87 16.50
N GLY A 231 -29.36 19.18 15.35
CA GLY A 231 -30.08 18.22 14.50
C GLY A 231 -29.23 17.06 13.99
N SER A 232 -29.91 15.98 13.56
CA SER A 232 -29.29 14.69 13.18
C SER A 232 -28.10 14.80 12.23
N ARG A 233 -28.08 15.80 11.33
CA ARG A 233 -26.97 16.05 10.40
C ARG A 233 -25.63 16.30 11.08
N ILE A 234 -25.61 16.96 12.25
CA ILE A 234 -24.36 17.25 12.98
C ILE A 234 -23.82 15.97 13.63
N ILE A 235 -24.71 15.10 14.12
CA ILE A 235 -24.37 13.79 14.69
C ILE A 235 -23.82 12.86 13.60
N SER A 236 -24.51 12.75 12.46
CA SER A 236 -24.04 11.92 11.34
C SER A 236 -22.66 12.36 10.84
N LYS A 237 -22.44 13.67 10.69
CA LYS A 237 -21.14 14.20 10.28
C LYS A 237 -20.04 13.95 11.32
N ALA A 238 -20.37 13.98 12.61
CA ALA A 238 -19.41 13.64 13.66
C ALA A 238 -18.99 12.17 13.59
N PHE A 239 -19.93 11.23 13.35
CA PHE A 239 -19.59 9.82 13.15
C PHE A 239 -18.68 9.61 11.93
N GLU A 240 -18.96 10.26 10.80
CA GLU A 240 -18.09 10.21 9.63
C GLU A 240 -16.67 10.72 9.95
N GLU A 241 -16.56 11.85 10.66
CA GLU A 241 -15.28 12.41 11.08
C GLU A 241 -14.52 11.47 12.04
N ILE A 242 -15.23 10.82 12.98
CA ILE A 242 -14.66 9.83 13.91
C ILE A 242 -14.15 8.60 13.16
N GLU A 243 -14.96 8.01 12.28
CA GLU A 243 -14.57 6.83 11.49
C GLU A 243 -13.35 7.14 10.60
N MET A 244 -13.30 8.34 10.00
CA MET A 244 -12.13 8.78 9.25
C MET A 244 -10.88 8.91 10.12
N GLN A 245 -11.01 9.44 11.35
CA GLN A 245 -9.87 9.53 12.27
C GLN A 245 -9.41 8.16 12.77
N GLU A 246 -10.33 7.23 13.02
CA GLU A 246 -10.00 5.86 13.41
C GLU A 246 -9.21 5.14 12.31
N LYS A 247 -9.68 5.24 11.05
CA LYS A 247 -8.96 4.71 9.88
C LYS A 247 -7.61 5.37 9.71
N ALA A 248 -7.52 6.69 9.86
CA ALA A 248 -6.25 7.42 9.77
C ALA A 248 -5.26 7.00 10.87
N LEU A 249 -5.74 6.76 12.09
CA LEU A 249 -4.93 6.29 13.21
C LEU A 249 -4.42 4.87 12.99
N LYS A 250 -5.26 3.95 12.49
CA LYS A 250 -4.86 2.58 12.12
C LYS A 250 -3.81 2.58 11.02
N ARG A 251 -4.04 3.35 9.95
CA ARG A 251 -3.06 3.53 8.86
C ARG A 251 -1.74 4.10 9.37
N LEU A 252 -1.80 5.10 10.25
CA LEU A 252 -0.60 5.67 10.85
C LEU A 252 0.20 4.57 11.57
N ARG A 253 -0.49 3.70 12.33
CA ARG A 253 0.11 2.54 13.01
C ARG A 253 0.70 1.53 12.05
N GLU A 254 0.00 1.20 11.00
CA GLU A 254 0.48 0.33 9.93
C GLU A 254 1.69 0.89 9.19
N ASP A 255 1.80 2.21 9.02
CA ASP A 255 2.90 2.83 8.29
C ASP A 255 4.17 2.95 9.14
N TYR A 256 4.02 3.32 10.41
CA TYR A 256 5.13 3.71 11.28
C TYR A 256 5.31 2.84 12.53
N GLY A 257 4.40 1.90 12.79
CA GLY A 257 4.53 0.89 13.84
C GLY A 257 4.96 1.44 15.19
N MET A 258 6.09 0.93 15.68
CA MET A 258 6.69 1.30 16.95
C MET A 258 7.14 2.77 17.05
N ALA A 259 7.40 3.44 15.92
CA ALA A 259 7.82 4.85 15.92
C ALA A 259 6.76 5.82 16.46
N ILE A 260 5.49 5.42 16.43
CA ILE A 260 4.38 6.25 16.89
C ILE A 260 4.35 6.36 18.42
N GLY A 261 4.86 5.36 19.11
CA GLY A 261 4.73 5.23 20.56
C GLY A 261 3.36 4.67 20.97
N ASP A 262 3.39 3.52 21.64
CA ASP A 262 2.19 2.76 22.03
C ASP A 262 1.27 3.56 22.95
N ALA A 263 1.85 4.33 23.88
CA ALA A 263 1.09 5.13 24.83
C ALA A 263 0.19 6.19 24.13
N TRP A 264 0.72 6.87 23.11
CA TRP A 264 -0.05 7.87 22.37
C TRP A 264 -1.14 7.21 21.53
N TYR A 265 -0.83 6.10 20.87
CA TYR A 265 -1.79 5.34 20.06
C TYR A 265 -2.96 4.85 20.91
N GLN A 266 -2.69 4.19 22.03
CA GLN A 266 -3.73 3.69 22.94
C GLN A 266 -4.58 4.81 23.54
N LYS A 267 -3.96 5.93 23.94
CA LYS A 267 -4.69 7.11 24.42
C LYS A 267 -5.63 7.67 23.36
N THR A 268 -5.21 7.67 22.09
CA THR A 268 -5.99 8.22 20.99
C THR A 268 -7.16 7.31 20.62
N ILE A 269 -6.97 5.98 20.64
CA ILE A 269 -8.06 5.00 20.49
C ILE A 269 -9.12 5.22 21.57
N LEU A 270 -8.73 5.24 22.84
CA LEU A 270 -9.67 5.42 23.94
C LEU A 270 -10.45 6.74 23.83
N ARG A 271 -9.80 7.79 23.30
CA ARG A 271 -10.47 9.07 23.04
C ARG A 271 -11.48 8.97 21.90
N ILE A 272 -11.18 8.24 20.84
CA ILE A 272 -12.09 7.96 19.74
C ILE A 272 -13.31 7.17 20.24
N ASP A 273 -13.09 6.09 20.99
CA ASP A 273 -14.15 5.26 21.56
C ASP A 273 -15.08 6.06 22.48
N TRP A 274 -14.49 6.92 23.32
CA TRP A 274 -15.25 7.81 24.20
C TRP A 274 -16.09 8.83 23.41
N LEU A 275 -15.54 9.42 22.34
CA LEU A 275 -16.31 10.32 21.47
C LEU A 275 -17.46 9.60 20.78
N GLU A 276 -17.21 8.41 20.25
CA GLU A 276 -18.23 7.61 19.57
C GLU A 276 -19.37 7.26 20.53
N ALA A 277 -19.06 6.81 21.74
CA ALA A 277 -20.05 6.54 22.78
C ALA A 277 -20.89 7.79 23.11
N GLY A 278 -20.24 8.95 23.28
CA GLY A 278 -20.93 10.21 23.55
C GLY A 278 -21.90 10.63 22.45
N PHE A 279 -21.52 10.49 21.18
CA PHE A 279 -22.42 10.80 20.06
C PHE A 279 -23.57 9.78 19.92
N ARG A 280 -23.34 8.49 20.24
CA ARG A 280 -24.41 7.47 20.26
C ARG A 280 -25.46 7.77 21.34
N GLU A 281 -25.04 8.21 22.52
CA GLU A 281 -25.95 8.63 23.59
C GLU A 281 -26.76 9.87 23.18
N ALA A 282 -26.11 10.85 22.56
CA ALA A 282 -26.77 12.04 22.03
C ALA A 282 -27.81 11.71 20.95
N GLU A 283 -27.49 10.78 20.04
CA GLU A 283 -28.41 10.30 19.01
C GLU A 283 -29.64 9.61 19.62
N ALA A 284 -29.43 8.72 20.58
CA ALA A 284 -30.52 8.02 21.26
C ALA A 284 -31.45 9.00 22.00
N HIS A 285 -30.89 10.04 22.63
CA HIS A 285 -31.67 11.09 23.27
C HIS A 285 -32.47 11.93 22.26
N TYR A 286 -31.87 12.26 21.12
CA TYR A 286 -32.55 12.97 20.03
C TYR A 286 -33.72 12.17 19.44
N GLN A 287 -33.52 10.87 19.14
CA GLN A 287 -34.58 9.99 18.63
C GLN A 287 -35.75 9.85 19.61
N LYS A 288 -35.47 9.76 20.92
CA LYS A 288 -36.52 9.75 21.96
C LYS A 288 -37.33 11.05 21.97
N LYS A 289 -36.68 12.21 21.84
CA LYS A 289 -37.37 13.52 21.75
C LYS A 289 -38.24 13.62 20.49
N GLU A 290 -37.73 13.19 19.33
CA GLU A 290 -38.53 13.17 18.10
C GLU A 290 -39.74 12.25 18.20
N ALA A 291 -39.57 11.05 18.78
CA ALA A 291 -40.67 10.10 18.99
C ALA A 291 -41.77 10.62 19.91
N GLN A 292 -41.41 11.39 20.95
CA GLN A 292 -42.36 12.03 21.86
C GLN A 292 -43.05 13.25 21.25
N SER A 293 -42.44 13.89 20.25
CA SER A 293 -42.99 15.07 19.57
C SER A 293 -43.98 14.77 18.43
N LYS A 294 -44.10 13.51 17.98
CA LYS A 294 -45.11 13.11 16.99
C LYS A 294 -46.48 12.94 17.66
N PRO A 295 -47.51 13.75 17.34
CA PRO A 295 -48.84 13.57 17.91
C PRO A 295 -49.45 12.24 17.43
N ALA A 296 -50.12 11.53 18.34
CA ALA A 296 -50.92 10.36 18.01
C ALA A 296 -51.92 10.74 16.92
N SER A 297 -51.80 10.11 15.74
CA SER A 297 -52.78 10.20 14.68
C SER A 297 -54.13 9.77 15.25
N LYS A 298 -55.09 10.71 15.37
CA LYS A 298 -56.47 10.39 15.71
C LYS A 298 -56.99 9.34 14.71
N PRO A 299 -57.64 8.25 15.15
CA PRO A 299 -58.31 7.36 14.23
C PRO A 299 -59.46 8.13 13.55
N SER A 300 -59.45 8.17 12.23
CA SER A 300 -60.54 8.73 11.42
C SER A 300 -61.85 8.00 11.74
N PRO A 301 -62.98 8.70 11.92
CA PRO A 301 -64.26 8.04 12.15
C PRO A 301 -64.70 7.31 10.88
N SER A 302 -65.00 6.02 11.02
CA SER A 302 -65.62 5.21 9.98
C SER A 302 -67.01 5.79 9.66
N SER A 303 -67.12 6.42 8.49
CA SER A 303 -68.41 6.76 7.87
C SER A 303 -69.14 5.46 7.54
N GLY A 304 -70.14 5.12 8.36
CA GLY A 304 -71.10 4.08 8.05
C GLY A 304 -72.10 4.59 7.02
N TYR A 305 -71.93 4.16 5.76
CA TYR A 305 -73.02 4.23 4.79
C TYR A 305 -73.95 3.02 5.03
N LYS A 306 -75.16 3.33 5.52
CA LYS A 306 -76.30 2.42 5.52
C LYS A 306 -76.80 2.23 4.08
N GLN A 307 -77.11 0.98 3.74
CA GLN A 307 -77.95 0.60 2.62
C GLN A 307 -79.36 1.20 2.78
N GLN A 308 -79.90 1.77 1.71
CA GLN A 308 -81.30 1.70 1.30
C GLN A 308 -81.41 2.05 -0.18
#